data_AF-A0A0D2YCS3-F1
#
_entry.id   AF-A0A0D2YCS3-F1
#
_cell.length_a   1.000
_cell.length_b   1.000
_cell.length_c   1.000
_cell.angle_alpha   90.00
_cell.angle_beta   90.00
_cell.angle_gamma   90.00
#
_symmetry.space_group_name_H-M   'P 1'
#
loop_
_entity.id
_entity.type
_entity.pdbx_description
1 polymer ?
#
loop_
_entity_poly.entity_id
_entity_poly.type
_entity_poly.pdbx_seq_one_letter_code
_entity_poly.pdbx_strand_id
1 'polypeptide(L)'
;MELSATAFVPKPIRIVVIVKKAELGPRTDTPVTKFNLRRYIQFSTTCTGANWDENNSEWNVTLQRNETPNDEMSVKCDVFIIAIGRLNNWKLPAIEGLDTFQGRVIHTANWPQGLDYHGKDIAVIGNGASSTQCLPSLHKDPHDLIKKLEIDPDSYFQFRLGIEKKLAYSFRGLWANSNAAQEFTKNAKQHMIKKIGDPQALKALVPTDYKAGCRRFTPADKYIEALNTSNVELISTQIKQVEGNAIITTDDQRRTYDIIVCGTGFEPYAPRSSQKAKLCFQAFNPPICPVNGSAYPGIERTSDYIIRVIDRLQKDRLRSVCVKQSAQGAFNRWVQSRMPEMVWSEPCASWYKDSNKKVIVPWPGTILHYYAATEIVRWEDYDLEFDEDNQKFASFGNGITVEGFTPDSIPWLRRN
;
A
#
# COMPACT_ATOMS: atom_id res chain seq x y z
N MET A 1 7.41 -42.79 1.97
CA MET A 1 8.88 -42.73 1.93
C MET A 1 9.26 -41.54 2.81
N GLU A 2 9.82 -41.86 3.97
CA GLU A 2 10.21 -40.90 5.00
C GLU A 2 11.36 -40.03 4.51
N LEU A 3 11.35 -38.76 4.90
CA LEU A 3 12.50 -37.86 4.77
C LEU A 3 12.89 -37.39 6.16
N SER A 4 14.15 -37.66 6.48
CA SER A 4 14.82 -37.49 7.75
C SER A 4 15.16 -36.02 8.06
N ALA A 5 15.40 -35.80 9.34
CA ALA A 5 15.58 -34.51 10.00
C ALA A 5 16.76 -33.67 9.47
N THR A 6 16.54 -32.35 9.40
CA THR A 6 17.63 -31.35 9.40
C THR A 6 17.77 -30.75 10.79
N ALA A 7 18.95 -30.94 11.39
CA ALA A 7 19.35 -30.30 12.62
C ALA A 7 20.07 -28.97 12.30
N PHE A 8 19.32 -27.87 12.30
CA PHE A 8 19.83 -26.55 12.63
C PHE A 8 18.72 -25.81 13.34
N VAL A 9 18.93 -25.47 14.61
CA VAL A 9 18.16 -24.41 15.25
C VAL A 9 18.85 -23.12 14.83
N PRO A 10 18.35 -22.37 13.84
CA PRO A 10 18.83 -21.01 13.65
C PRO A 10 18.63 -20.26 14.98
N LYS A 11 19.49 -19.28 15.29
CA LYS A 11 19.23 -18.32 16.38
C LYS A 11 17.73 -17.95 16.32
N PRO A 12 16.97 -18.04 17.43
CA PRO A 12 15.61 -17.53 17.44
C PRO A 12 15.68 -16.03 17.13
N ILE A 13 15.43 -15.67 15.87
CA ILE A 13 15.27 -14.28 15.50
C ILE A 13 13.96 -13.85 16.12
N ARG A 14 14.04 -12.88 17.01
CA ARG A 14 12.83 -12.20 17.47
C ARG A 14 12.43 -11.28 16.33
N ILE A 15 11.34 -11.60 15.64
CA ILE A 15 10.76 -10.73 14.60
C ILE A 15 9.53 -10.07 15.20
N VAL A 16 9.52 -8.75 15.25
CA VAL A 16 8.33 -7.98 15.64
C VAL A 16 7.64 -7.52 14.37
N VAL A 17 6.50 -8.14 14.03
CA VAL A 17 5.64 -7.71 12.92
C VAL A 17 4.48 -6.91 13.50
N ILE A 18 4.50 -5.59 13.31
CA ILE A 18 3.39 -4.71 13.73
C ILE A 18 2.40 -4.58 12.57
N VAL A 19 1.27 -5.28 12.68
CA VAL A 19 0.14 -5.12 11.77
C VAL A 19 -0.88 -4.20 12.42
N LYS A 20 -1.14 -3.02 11.84
CA LYS A 20 -2.27 -2.20 12.27
C LYS A 20 -3.57 -2.80 11.73
N LYS A 21 -4.54 -2.95 12.64
CA LYS A 21 -5.97 -3.28 12.47
C LYS A 21 -6.39 -3.72 11.06
N ALA A 22 -6.54 -5.04 10.88
CA ALA A 22 -7.36 -5.62 9.82
C ALA A 22 -8.54 -6.33 10.49
N GLU A 23 -9.66 -5.62 10.67
CA GLU A 23 -10.94 -6.26 10.93
C GLU A 23 -11.61 -6.51 9.58
N LEU A 24 -11.48 -7.74 9.09
CA LEU A 24 -12.45 -8.31 8.17
C LEU A 24 -13.26 -9.31 9.00
N GLY A 25 -14.59 -9.24 8.86
CA GLY A 25 -15.55 -10.07 9.58
C GLY A 25 -15.31 -11.59 9.42
N PRO A 26 -16.14 -12.44 10.06
CA PRO A 26 -15.85 -13.86 10.23
C PRO A 26 -15.93 -14.64 8.91
N ARG A 27 -14.86 -14.60 8.12
CA ARG A 27 -14.53 -15.68 7.18
C ARG A 27 -13.64 -16.66 7.94
N THR A 28 -14.08 -17.90 8.06
CA THR A 28 -13.34 -18.96 8.74
C THR A 28 -12.12 -19.44 7.94
N ASP A 29 -12.14 -19.30 6.61
CA ASP A 29 -11.06 -19.70 5.70
C ASP A 29 -10.20 -18.50 5.22
N THR A 30 -9.53 -17.84 6.17
CA THR A 30 -8.54 -16.80 5.85
C THR A 30 -7.12 -17.38 5.88
N PRO A 31 -6.13 -16.80 5.16
CA PRO A 31 -4.72 -17.16 5.33
C PRO A 31 -4.27 -17.12 6.79
N VAL A 32 -4.81 -16.18 7.59
CA VAL A 32 -4.52 -16.06 9.02
C VAL A 32 -4.95 -17.31 9.80
N THR A 33 -6.14 -17.86 9.51
CA THR A 33 -6.60 -19.13 10.10
C THR A 33 -5.81 -20.31 9.55
N LYS A 34 -5.68 -20.41 8.22
CA LYS A 34 -5.02 -21.53 7.52
C LYS A 34 -3.58 -21.75 7.99
N PHE A 35 -2.82 -20.67 8.19
CA PHE A 35 -1.43 -20.73 8.64
C PHE A 35 -1.25 -20.48 10.14
N ASN A 36 -2.35 -20.44 10.91
CA ASN A 36 -2.35 -20.19 12.35
C ASN A 36 -1.49 -18.98 12.75
N LEU A 37 -1.66 -17.85 12.04
CA LEU A 37 -0.80 -16.68 12.20
C LEU A 37 -1.15 -15.84 13.43
N ARG A 38 -2.38 -15.96 13.97
CA ARG A 38 -2.85 -15.15 15.12
C ARG A 38 -1.95 -15.28 16.34
N ARG A 39 -1.34 -16.44 16.57
CA ARG A 39 -0.41 -16.67 17.69
C ARG A 39 0.86 -15.80 17.64
N TYR A 40 1.17 -15.22 16.49
CA TYR A 40 2.31 -14.32 16.28
C TYR A 40 1.91 -12.85 16.21
N ILE A 41 0.62 -12.53 16.38
CA ILE A 41 0.09 -11.16 16.23
C ILE A 41 -0.43 -10.67 17.58
N GLN A 42 0.09 -9.53 18.04
CA GLN A 42 -0.45 -8.83 19.18
C GLN A 42 -1.36 -7.68 18.71
N PHE A 43 -2.67 -7.81 18.96
CA PHE A 43 -3.66 -6.79 18.64
C PHE A 43 -3.73 -5.71 19.75
N SER A 44 -4.52 -4.66 19.51
CA SER A 44 -4.72 -3.54 20.46
C SER A 44 -3.42 -2.92 21.00
N THR A 45 -2.36 -2.96 20.19
CA THR A 45 -1.01 -2.52 20.56
C THR A 45 -0.43 -1.66 19.45
N THR A 46 0.12 -0.51 19.80
CA THR A 46 0.69 0.47 18.88
C THR A 46 2.19 0.59 19.10
N CYS A 47 2.99 0.49 18.04
CA CYS A 47 4.40 0.82 18.11
C CYS A 47 4.60 2.33 18.13
N THR A 48 5.22 2.84 19.19
CA THR A 48 5.46 4.27 19.43
C THR A 48 6.92 4.66 19.18
N GLY A 49 7.85 3.71 19.22
CA GLY A 49 9.26 3.95 18.95
C GLY A 49 10.02 2.69 18.55
N ALA A 50 11.14 2.84 17.85
CA ALA A 50 12.08 1.77 17.56
C ALA A 50 13.48 2.39 17.41
N ASN A 51 14.43 1.92 18.22
CA ASN A 51 15.80 2.44 18.25
C ASN A 51 16.79 1.28 18.08
N TRP A 52 17.76 1.44 17.19
CA TRP A 52 18.84 0.49 17.02
C TRP A 52 19.89 0.65 18.12
N ASP A 53 20.28 -0.45 18.73
CA ASP A 53 21.38 -0.55 19.69
C ASP A 53 22.63 -1.07 18.98
N GLU A 54 23.59 -0.19 18.71
CA GLU A 54 24.85 -0.56 18.04
C GLU A 54 25.71 -1.54 18.87
N ASN A 55 25.64 -1.48 20.20
CA ASN A 55 26.45 -2.32 21.07
C ASN A 55 25.97 -3.76 21.07
N ASN A 56 24.66 -3.98 20.94
CA ASN A 56 24.06 -5.31 20.93
C ASN A 56 23.66 -5.78 19.53
N SER A 57 23.65 -4.87 18.55
CA SER A 57 23.14 -5.10 17.19
C SER A 57 21.72 -5.66 17.18
N GLU A 58 20.85 -4.99 17.93
CA GLU A 58 19.43 -5.32 18.05
C GLU A 58 18.58 -4.04 18.04
N TRP A 59 17.31 -4.18 17.71
CA TRP A 59 16.31 -3.14 17.84
C TRP A 59 15.63 -3.21 19.19
N ASN A 60 15.56 -2.08 19.88
CA ASN A 60 14.69 -1.85 21.03
C ASN A 60 13.40 -1.17 20.52
N VAL A 61 12.30 -1.90 20.55
CA VAL A 61 10.99 -1.44 20.04
C VAL A 61 10.07 -1.12 21.22
N THR A 62 9.52 0.08 21.22
CA THR A 62 8.57 0.56 22.22
C THR A 62 7.15 0.39 21.72
N LEU A 63 6.34 -0.28 22.53
CA LEU A 63 4.96 -0.67 22.22
C LEU A 63 4.03 -0.16 23.33
N GLN A 64 2.88 0.36 22.94
CA GLN A 64 1.84 0.91 23.82
C GLN A 64 0.56 0.10 23.66
N ARG A 65 0.00 -0.44 24.75
CA ARG A 65 -1.35 -1.03 24.72
C ARG A 65 -2.41 0.07 24.67
N ASN A 66 -3.35 -0.05 23.74
CA ASN A 66 -4.33 1.00 23.47
C ASN A 66 -5.30 1.23 24.64
N GLU A 67 -5.62 0.18 25.40
CA GLU A 67 -6.59 0.22 26.50
C GLU A 67 -5.97 0.62 27.85
N THR A 68 -4.63 0.60 27.94
CA THR A 68 -3.87 0.92 29.15
C THR A 68 -2.75 1.90 28.82
N PRO A 69 -3.04 3.22 28.69
CA PRO A 69 -2.10 4.22 28.19
C PRO A 69 -0.79 4.38 28.97
N ASN A 70 -0.73 3.89 30.21
CA ASN A 70 0.47 3.94 31.05
C ASN A 70 1.30 2.64 31.01
N ASP A 71 0.84 1.62 30.28
CA ASP A 71 1.52 0.34 30.13
C ASP A 71 2.35 0.33 28.83
N GLU A 72 3.51 0.99 28.89
CA GLU A 72 4.53 0.94 27.85
C GLU A 72 5.38 -0.32 28.04
N MET A 73 5.56 -1.08 26.96
CA MET A 73 6.40 -2.27 26.95
C MET A 73 7.51 -2.15 25.91
N SER A 74 8.71 -2.61 26.25
CA SER A 74 9.83 -2.68 25.34
C SER A 74 10.12 -4.11 24.93
N VAL A 75 10.33 -4.34 23.63
CA VAL A 75 10.70 -5.64 23.08
C VAL A 75 11.97 -5.51 22.25
N LYS A 76 12.81 -6.55 22.31
CA LYS A 76 14.06 -6.64 21.57
C LYS A 76 13.91 -7.52 20.35
N CYS A 77 14.40 -7.09 19.19
CA CYS A 77 14.39 -7.87 17.95
C CYS A 77 15.65 -7.66 17.10
N ASP A 78 16.16 -8.71 16.45
CA ASP A 78 17.32 -8.58 15.56
C ASP A 78 16.92 -7.89 14.24
N VAL A 79 15.71 -8.16 13.76
CA VAL A 79 15.17 -7.63 12.50
C VAL A 79 13.87 -6.89 12.74
N PHE A 80 13.80 -5.65 12.26
CA PHE A 80 12.61 -4.82 12.35
C PHE A 80 11.94 -4.64 10.98
N ILE A 81 10.69 -5.09 10.83
CA ILE A 81 9.96 -5.03 9.57
C ILE A 81 8.74 -4.13 9.71
N ILE A 82 8.74 -3.04 8.95
CA ILE A 82 7.66 -2.07 8.91
C ILE A 82 6.64 -2.49 7.85
N ALA A 83 5.52 -3.07 8.30
CA ALA A 83 4.41 -3.55 7.45
C ALA A 83 3.09 -2.79 7.70
N ILE A 84 3.18 -1.49 8.07
CA ILE A 84 2.03 -0.70 8.51
C ILE A 84 1.15 -0.17 7.37
N GLY A 85 1.64 -0.19 6.12
CA GLY A 85 1.02 0.50 4.98
C GLY A 85 1.01 2.04 5.10
N ARG A 86 0.62 2.75 4.04
CA ARG A 86 0.52 4.23 4.06
C ARG A 86 -0.89 4.78 4.17
N LEU A 87 -1.87 4.10 3.61
CA LEU A 87 -3.26 4.56 3.58
C LEU A 87 -3.97 4.13 4.87
N ASN A 88 -3.45 4.58 6.02
CA ASN A 88 -3.92 4.18 7.35
C ASN A 88 -4.18 5.34 8.33
N ASN A 89 -3.73 6.56 8.01
CA ASN A 89 -3.92 7.72 8.87
C ASN A 89 -4.92 8.70 8.24
N TRP A 90 -6.19 8.50 8.56
CA TRP A 90 -7.26 9.37 8.09
C TRP A 90 -7.55 10.47 9.11
N LYS A 91 -8.05 11.60 8.63
CA LYS A 91 -8.55 12.71 9.44
C LYS A 91 -9.78 13.28 8.78
N LEU A 92 -10.67 13.86 9.58
CA LEU A 92 -11.73 14.70 9.04
C LEU A 92 -11.10 15.94 8.40
N PRO A 93 -11.71 16.48 7.32
CA PRO A 93 -11.21 17.70 6.71
C PRO A 93 -11.35 18.87 7.69
N ALA A 94 -10.39 19.77 7.67
CA ALA A 94 -10.41 21.00 8.47
C ALA A 94 -11.40 22.01 7.84
N ILE A 95 -12.69 21.77 8.04
CA ILE A 95 -13.78 22.66 7.64
C ILE A 95 -14.35 23.28 8.93
N GLU A 96 -14.44 24.60 8.96
CA GLU A 96 -15.00 25.34 10.09
C GLU A 96 -16.43 24.85 10.41
N GLY A 97 -16.71 24.58 11.68
CA GLY A 97 -18.01 24.13 12.18
C GLY A 97 -18.36 22.65 11.93
N LEU A 98 -17.52 21.89 11.22
CA LEU A 98 -17.79 20.48 10.89
C LEU A 98 -17.93 19.58 12.13
N ASP A 99 -17.15 19.86 13.18
CA ASP A 99 -17.18 19.17 14.47
C ASP A 99 -18.47 19.45 15.27
N THR A 100 -19.16 20.54 14.95
CA THR A 100 -20.44 20.95 15.56
C THR A 100 -21.67 20.65 14.70
N PHE A 101 -21.49 19.93 13.58
CA PHE A 101 -22.59 19.53 12.70
C PHE A 101 -23.65 18.74 13.48
N GLN A 102 -24.92 19.16 13.36
CA GLN A 102 -26.03 18.54 14.11
C GLN A 102 -26.44 17.16 13.59
N GLY A 103 -26.09 16.85 12.33
CA GLY A 103 -26.28 15.52 11.75
C GLY A 103 -25.10 14.59 12.03
N ARG A 104 -24.96 13.54 11.21
CA ARG A 104 -23.87 12.56 11.36
C ARG A 104 -22.70 12.89 10.43
N VAL A 105 -21.48 13.00 10.96
CA VAL A 105 -20.24 13.07 10.16
C VAL A 105 -19.51 11.73 10.20
N ILE A 106 -19.12 11.21 9.03
CA ILE A 106 -18.44 9.91 8.88
C ILE A 106 -17.25 10.09 7.95
N HIS A 107 -16.11 9.47 8.28
CA HIS A 107 -15.02 9.29 7.31
C HIS A 107 -15.11 7.88 6.70
N THR A 108 -14.88 7.72 5.40
CA THR A 108 -14.98 6.40 4.71
C THR A 108 -14.06 5.32 5.27
N ALA A 109 -12.96 5.71 5.92
CA ALA A 109 -12.02 4.80 6.59
C ALA A 109 -12.46 4.37 8.00
N ASN A 110 -13.55 4.94 8.54
CA ASN A 110 -14.12 4.61 9.85
C ASN A 110 -15.64 4.56 9.76
N TRP A 111 -16.12 3.65 8.91
CA TRP A 111 -17.54 3.48 8.65
C TRP A 111 -18.25 2.79 9.83
N PRO A 112 -19.32 3.38 10.40
CA PRO A 112 -20.04 2.77 11.51
C PRO A 112 -20.82 1.53 11.08
N GLN A 113 -20.78 0.47 11.90
CA GLN A 113 -21.62 -0.71 11.68
C GLN A 113 -23.10 -0.37 11.85
N GLY A 114 -23.95 -0.89 10.96
CA GLY A 114 -25.41 -0.73 11.06
C GLY A 114 -25.92 0.67 10.78
N LEU A 115 -25.17 1.51 10.08
CA LEU A 115 -25.64 2.84 9.67
C LEU A 115 -26.86 2.71 8.75
N ASP A 116 -28.00 3.21 9.21
CA ASP A 116 -29.17 3.42 8.37
C ASP A 116 -29.07 4.79 7.67
N TYR A 117 -29.04 4.75 6.34
CA TYR A 117 -28.96 5.91 5.47
C TYR A 117 -30.16 6.02 4.52
N HIS A 118 -31.19 5.19 4.70
CA HIS A 118 -32.37 5.19 3.84
C HIS A 118 -33.21 6.45 4.06
N GLY A 119 -33.58 7.12 2.95
CA GLY A 119 -34.40 8.33 2.97
C GLY A 119 -33.71 9.55 3.59
N LYS A 120 -32.37 9.53 3.71
CA LYS A 120 -31.57 10.63 4.27
C LYS A 120 -30.95 11.49 3.19
N ASP A 121 -30.80 12.78 3.48
CA ASP A 121 -30.03 13.69 2.65
C ASP A 121 -28.54 13.56 3.00
N ILE A 122 -27.72 13.12 2.03
CA ILE A 122 -26.32 12.76 2.25
C ILE A 122 -25.40 13.64 1.40
N ALA A 123 -24.48 14.34 2.05
CA ALA A 123 -23.37 15.03 1.39
C ALA A 123 -22.13 14.14 1.35
N VAL A 124 -21.55 13.90 0.16
CA VAL A 124 -20.26 13.21 0.02
C VAL A 124 -19.17 14.22 -0.30
N ILE A 125 -18.22 14.41 0.62
CA ILE A 125 -17.10 15.34 0.47
C ILE A 125 -15.88 14.59 -0.10
N GLY A 126 -15.41 15.04 -1.26
CA GLY A 126 -14.27 14.49 -1.98
C GLY A 126 -14.67 13.65 -3.19
N ASN A 127 -13.79 13.54 -4.18
CA ASN A 127 -14.02 12.80 -5.43
C ASN A 127 -12.89 11.78 -5.73
N GLY A 128 -12.15 11.37 -4.69
CA GLY A 128 -11.15 10.31 -4.79
C GLY A 128 -11.78 8.91 -4.84
N ALA A 129 -10.91 7.88 -4.85
CA ALA A 129 -11.34 6.48 -4.96
C ALA A 129 -12.44 6.09 -3.96
N SER A 130 -12.32 6.51 -2.69
CA SER A 130 -13.31 6.21 -1.66
C SER A 130 -14.69 6.78 -2.00
N SER A 131 -14.79 8.06 -2.39
CA SER A 131 -16.07 8.67 -2.76
C SER A 131 -16.68 8.07 -4.02
N THR A 132 -15.85 7.80 -5.03
CA THR A 132 -16.34 7.20 -6.30
C THR A 132 -16.89 5.79 -6.13
N GLN A 133 -16.49 5.07 -5.07
CA GLN A 133 -17.02 3.75 -4.73
C GLN A 133 -18.20 3.86 -3.75
N CYS A 134 -18.14 4.82 -2.83
CA CYS A 134 -19.18 5.07 -1.82
C CYS A 134 -20.48 5.54 -2.46
N LEU A 135 -20.43 6.56 -3.33
CA LEU A 135 -21.65 7.15 -3.92
C LEU A 135 -22.51 6.11 -4.66
N PRO A 136 -21.95 5.25 -5.55
CA PRO A 136 -22.75 4.22 -6.20
C PRO A 136 -23.34 3.19 -5.24
N SER A 137 -22.63 2.87 -4.16
CA SER A 137 -23.09 1.88 -3.18
C SER A 137 -24.23 2.44 -2.31
N LEU A 138 -24.27 3.75 -2.09
CA LEU A 138 -25.40 4.44 -1.49
C LEU A 138 -26.62 4.46 -2.43
N HIS A 139 -26.39 4.40 -3.74
CA HIS A 139 -27.44 4.46 -4.76
C HIS A 139 -28.02 3.08 -5.16
N LYS A 140 -27.19 2.04 -5.28
CA LYS A 140 -27.60 0.68 -5.67
C LYS A 140 -26.82 -0.39 -4.93
N ASP A 141 -27.55 -1.39 -4.44
CA ASP A 141 -26.99 -2.54 -3.74
C ASP A 141 -26.27 -3.51 -4.72
N PRO A 142 -24.96 -3.77 -4.57
CA PRO A 142 -24.17 -4.51 -5.57
C PRO A 142 -24.13 -6.05 -5.41
N HIS A 143 -25.10 -6.67 -4.72
CA HIS A 143 -25.00 -8.07 -4.27
C HIS A 143 -24.78 -9.16 -5.34
N ASP A 144 -25.16 -8.96 -6.61
CA ASP A 144 -25.18 -10.07 -7.60
C ASP A 144 -23.80 -10.44 -8.18
N LEU A 145 -22.90 -9.47 -8.35
CA LEU A 145 -21.58 -9.73 -8.95
C LEU A 145 -20.63 -10.46 -8.00
N ILE A 146 -20.72 -10.17 -6.70
CA ILE A 146 -19.85 -10.76 -5.67
C ILE A 146 -20.16 -12.24 -5.52
N LYS A 147 -21.44 -12.62 -5.41
CA LYS A 147 -21.86 -14.02 -5.28
C LYS A 147 -21.39 -14.90 -6.43
N LYS A 148 -21.44 -14.38 -7.67
CA LYS A 148 -20.99 -15.13 -8.86
C LYS A 148 -19.49 -15.43 -8.83
N LEU A 149 -18.66 -14.49 -8.37
CA LEU A 149 -17.21 -14.66 -8.31
C LEU A 149 -16.76 -15.59 -7.17
N GLU A 150 -17.59 -15.79 -6.15
CA GLU A 150 -17.27 -16.65 -5.00
C GLU A 150 -17.45 -18.14 -5.27
N ILE A 151 -18.35 -18.50 -6.19
CA ILE A 151 -18.74 -19.90 -6.43
C ILE A 151 -18.08 -20.55 -7.65
N ASP A 152 -17.34 -19.78 -8.45
CA ASP A 152 -16.68 -20.24 -9.69
C ASP A 152 -15.21 -19.76 -9.74
N PRO A 153 -14.26 -20.62 -9.30
CA PRO A 153 -12.84 -20.29 -9.27
C PRO A 153 -12.24 -19.94 -10.64
N ASP A 154 -12.72 -20.56 -11.73
CA ASP A 154 -12.21 -20.32 -13.08
C ASP A 154 -12.68 -18.97 -13.60
N SER A 155 -13.96 -18.63 -13.39
CA SER A 155 -14.48 -17.29 -13.70
C SER A 155 -13.72 -16.21 -12.92
N TYR A 156 -13.44 -16.45 -11.63
CA TYR A 156 -12.65 -15.52 -10.82
C TYR A 156 -11.21 -15.38 -11.31
N PHE A 157 -10.57 -16.49 -11.69
CA PHE A 157 -9.23 -16.47 -12.28
C PHE A 157 -9.18 -15.68 -13.59
N GLN A 158 -10.09 -15.95 -14.53
CA GLN A 158 -10.15 -15.24 -15.80
C GLN A 158 -10.45 -13.75 -15.61
N PHE A 159 -11.31 -13.41 -14.66
CA PHE A 159 -11.59 -12.03 -14.28
C PHE A 159 -10.31 -11.30 -13.80
N ARG A 160 -9.57 -11.91 -12.86
CA ARG A 160 -8.31 -11.36 -12.36
C ARG A 160 -7.27 -11.22 -13.47
N LEU A 161 -7.11 -12.25 -14.30
CA LEU A 161 -6.19 -12.24 -15.42
C LEU A 161 -6.50 -11.10 -16.40
N GLY A 162 -7.79 -10.88 -16.69
CA GLY A 162 -8.24 -9.78 -17.53
C GLY A 162 -7.89 -8.41 -16.96
N ILE A 163 -8.06 -8.21 -15.65
CA ILE A 163 -7.69 -6.95 -14.98
C ILE A 163 -6.18 -6.73 -15.01
N GLU A 164 -5.39 -7.74 -14.65
CA GLU A 164 -3.93 -7.63 -14.63
C GLU A 164 -3.37 -7.33 -16.03
N LYS A 165 -3.87 -8.01 -17.07
CA LYS A 165 -3.47 -7.73 -18.47
C LYS A 165 -3.78 -6.28 -18.87
N LYS A 166 -4.97 -5.77 -18.52
CA LYS A 166 -5.36 -4.38 -18.81
C LYS A 166 -4.48 -3.37 -18.09
N LEU A 167 -4.20 -3.57 -16.80
CA LEU A 167 -3.34 -2.69 -16.01
C LEU A 167 -1.88 -2.76 -16.46
N ALA A 168 -1.37 -3.95 -16.83
CA ALA A 168 -0.04 -4.07 -17.40
C ALA A 168 0.07 -3.33 -18.74
N TYR A 169 -0.94 -3.46 -19.61
CA TYR A 169 -0.99 -2.74 -20.89
C TYR A 169 -1.04 -1.22 -20.70
N SER A 170 -1.80 -0.72 -19.72
CA SER A 170 -1.94 0.72 -19.44
C SER A 170 -0.64 1.39 -19.03
N PHE A 171 0.39 0.64 -18.63
CA PHE A 171 1.71 1.19 -18.33
C PHE A 171 2.32 1.95 -19.52
N ARG A 172 2.00 1.55 -20.76
CA ARG A 172 2.43 2.30 -21.97
C ARG A 172 1.88 3.73 -21.98
N GLY A 173 0.66 3.91 -21.48
CA GLY A 173 0.02 5.22 -21.33
C GLY A 173 0.59 6.07 -20.20
N LEU A 174 1.50 5.54 -19.37
CA LEU A 174 2.16 6.28 -18.30
C LEU A 174 3.45 6.97 -18.74
N TRP A 175 3.93 6.72 -19.95
CA TRP A 175 5.04 7.44 -20.57
C TRP A 175 4.54 8.76 -21.17
N ALA A 176 4.84 9.88 -20.53
CA ALA A 176 4.20 11.18 -20.76
C ALA A 176 4.26 11.66 -22.22
N ASN A 177 5.33 11.35 -22.93
CA ASN A 177 5.56 11.79 -24.31
C ASN A 177 5.24 10.72 -25.37
N SER A 178 4.66 9.59 -24.95
CA SER A 178 4.29 8.51 -25.87
C SER A 178 2.95 8.78 -26.57
N ASN A 179 2.79 8.24 -27.78
CA ASN A 179 1.49 8.20 -28.47
C ASN A 179 0.42 7.49 -27.62
N ALA A 180 0.83 6.45 -26.88
CA ALA A 180 -0.06 5.73 -25.97
C ALA A 180 -0.63 6.63 -24.86
N ALA A 181 0.17 7.55 -24.29
CA ALA A 181 -0.34 8.48 -23.28
C ALA A 181 -1.32 9.51 -23.86
N GLN A 182 -1.07 9.98 -25.09
CA GLN A 182 -1.99 10.87 -25.79
C GLN A 182 -3.31 10.19 -26.10
N GLU A 183 -3.26 8.99 -26.69
CA GLU A 183 -4.44 8.18 -27.01
C GLU A 183 -5.22 7.83 -25.74
N PHE A 184 -4.52 7.39 -24.70
CA PHE A 184 -5.13 7.02 -23.44
C PHE A 184 -5.82 8.22 -22.75
N THR A 185 -5.19 9.39 -22.77
CA THR A 185 -5.81 10.64 -22.27
C THR A 185 -7.03 11.03 -23.10
N LYS A 186 -6.93 10.95 -24.43
CA LYS A 186 -8.04 11.25 -25.35
C LYS A 186 -9.23 10.32 -25.09
N ASN A 187 -8.99 9.02 -25.02
CA ASN A 187 -10.02 8.01 -24.80
C ASN A 187 -10.69 8.18 -23.43
N ALA A 188 -9.91 8.46 -22.37
CA ALA A 188 -10.45 8.76 -21.05
C ALA A 188 -11.35 10.00 -21.07
N LYS A 189 -10.91 11.10 -21.70
CA LYS A 189 -11.72 12.32 -21.83
C LYS A 189 -12.99 12.08 -22.64
N GLN A 190 -12.89 11.41 -23.78
CA GLN A 190 -14.05 11.09 -24.62
C GLN A 190 -15.06 10.20 -23.89
N HIS A 191 -14.58 9.23 -23.11
CA HIS A 191 -15.44 8.39 -22.27
C HIS A 191 -16.20 9.20 -21.22
N MET A 192 -15.50 10.12 -20.53
CA MET A 192 -16.14 11.02 -19.56
C MET A 192 -17.14 11.96 -20.23
N ILE A 193 -16.77 12.59 -21.35
CA ILE A 193 -17.63 13.51 -22.12
C ILE A 193 -18.89 12.81 -22.61
N LYS A 194 -18.77 11.56 -23.07
CA LYS A 194 -19.92 10.77 -23.55
C LYS A 194 -20.86 10.37 -22.43
N LYS A 195 -20.34 10.13 -21.21
CA LYS A 195 -21.12 9.58 -20.11
C LYS A 195 -21.67 10.61 -19.13
N ILE A 196 -21.04 11.77 -18.97
CA ILE A 196 -21.52 12.81 -18.03
C ILE A 196 -22.52 13.70 -18.79
N GLY A 197 -23.78 13.69 -18.37
CA GLY A 197 -24.84 14.46 -19.02
C GLY A 197 -24.89 15.93 -18.62
N ASP A 198 -24.49 16.24 -17.39
CA ASP A 198 -24.52 17.61 -16.85
C ASP A 198 -23.28 18.43 -17.30
N PRO A 199 -23.48 19.58 -17.98
CA PRO A 199 -22.40 20.48 -18.36
C PRO A 199 -21.55 21.02 -17.19
N GLN A 200 -22.15 21.22 -16.00
CA GLN A 200 -21.40 21.67 -14.83
C GLN A 200 -20.48 20.56 -14.33
N ALA A 201 -21.00 19.33 -14.24
CA ALA A 201 -20.18 18.15 -13.94
C ALA A 201 -19.06 17.90 -14.95
N LEU A 202 -19.29 18.12 -16.25
CA LEU A 202 -18.22 18.04 -17.26
C LEU A 202 -17.08 19.02 -16.97
N LYS A 203 -17.43 20.28 -16.71
CA LYS A 203 -16.46 21.34 -16.40
C LYS A 203 -15.67 21.04 -15.13
N ALA A 204 -16.33 20.45 -14.12
CA ALA A 204 -15.73 20.16 -12.82
C ALA A 204 -14.87 18.89 -12.81
N LEU A 205 -15.25 17.86 -13.57
CA LEU A 205 -14.67 16.52 -13.45
C LEU A 205 -13.67 16.17 -14.55
N VAL A 206 -13.77 16.76 -15.75
CA VAL A 206 -12.87 16.45 -16.87
C VAL A 206 -11.59 17.28 -16.74
N PRO A 207 -10.41 16.67 -16.48
CA PRO A 207 -9.18 17.44 -16.33
C PRO A 207 -8.74 18.11 -17.64
N THR A 208 -8.25 19.35 -17.54
CA THR A 208 -7.79 20.14 -18.69
C THR A 208 -6.27 20.30 -18.71
N ASP A 209 -5.62 20.16 -17.57
CA ASP A 209 -4.25 20.60 -17.29
C ASP A 209 -3.22 19.46 -17.14
N TYR A 210 -3.67 18.19 -17.11
CA TYR A 210 -2.77 17.03 -17.01
C TYR A 210 -3.26 15.81 -17.79
N LYS A 211 -2.32 14.91 -18.08
CA LYS A 211 -2.58 13.63 -18.76
C LYS A 211 -3.19 12.58 -17.83
N ALA A 212 -3.97 11.67 -18.42
CA ALA A 212 -4.50 10.53 -17.70
C ALA A 212 -3.37 9.68 -17.10
N GLY A 213 -3.49 9.32 -15.82
CA GLY A 213 -2.47 8.55 -15.08
C GLY A 213 -1.56 9.39 -14.19
N CYS A 214 -1.61 10.72 -14.25
CA CYS A 214 -0.93 11.58 -13.27
C CYS A 214 -1.39 11.27 -11.83
N ARG A 215 -2.68 10.95 -11.67
CA ARG A 215 -3.28 10.36 -10.47
C ARG A 215 -3.57 8.88 -10.70
N ARG A 216 -3.71 8.12 -9.60
CA ARG A 216 -4.10 6.71 -9.65
C ARG A 216 -5.42 6.54 -10.39
N PHE A 217 -5.47 5.58 -11.32
CA PHE A 217 -6.71 5.22 -12.00
C PHE A 217 -7.75 4.73 -11.00
N THR A 218 -8.94 5.28 -11.13
CA THR A 218 -10.09 4.94 -10.31
C THR A 218 -11.22 4.55 -11.26
N PRO A 219 -11.59 3.27 -11.35
CA PRO A 219 -12.79 2.87 -12.08
C PRO A 219 -14.02 3.56 -11.47
N ALA A 220 -14.71 4.38 -12.28
CA ALA A 220 -15.75 5.29 -11.78
C ALA A 220 -16.99 5.32 -12.69
N ASP A 221 -17.22 4.28 -13.50
CA ASP A 221 -18.40 4.21 -14.38
C ASP A 221 -19.71 4.34 -13.60
N LYS A 222 -19.85 3.57 -12.51
CA LYS A 222 -21.04 3.64 -11.65
C LYS A 222 -21.18 5.00 -10.95
N TYR A 223 -20.07 5.70 -10.70
CA TYR A 223 -20.08 7.05 -10.14
C TYR A 223 -20.66 8.04 -11.16
N ILE A 224 -20.20 7.96 -12.41
CA ILE A 224 -20.76 8.79 -13.50
C ILE A 224 -22.25 8.47 -13.74
N GLU A 225 -22.63 7.19 -13.69
CA GLU A 225 -24.04 6.78 -13.78
C GLU A 225 -24.88 7.38 -12.65
N ALA A 226 -24.38 7.38 -11.42
CA ALA A 226 -25.07 7.99 -10.27
C ALA A 226 -25.23 9.51 -10.46
N LEU A 227 -24.24 10.22 -11.01
CA LEU A 227 -24.31 11.66 -11.29
C LEU A 227 -25.42 12.04 -12.29
N ASN A 228 -25.86 11.11 -13.14
CA ASN A 228 -26.91 11.37 -14.12
C ASN A 228 -28.32 11.11 -13.57
N THR A 229 -28.46 10.78 -12.30
CA THR A 229 -29.77 10.52 -11.67
C THR A 229 -30.34 11.79 -11.04
N SER A 230 -31.67 11.91 -11.00
CA SER A 230 -32.34 13.13 -10.53
C SER A 230 -32.17 13.39 -9.03
N ASN A 231 -31.71 12.40 -8.26
CA ASN A 231 -31.50 12.49 -6.82
C ASN A 231 -30.02 12.67 -6.43
N VAL A 232 -29.16 13.03 -7.38
CA VAL A 232 -27.74 13.32 -7.14
C VAL A 232 -27.38 14.65 -7.80
N GLU A 233 -26.80 15.56 -7.02
CA GLU A 233 -26.30 16.86 -7.49
C GLU A 233 -24.78 16.93 -7.27
N LEU A 234 -24.03 17.37 -8.28
CA LEU A 234 -22.62 17.69 -8.12
C LEU A 234 -22.45 19.17 -7.77
N ILE A 235 -21.92 19.44 -6.57
CA ILE A 235 -21.58 20.80 -6.15
C ILE A 235 -20.06 20.97 -6.27
N SER A 236 -19.63 21.82 -7.20
CA SER A 236 -18.21 22.16 -7.39
C SER A 236 -17.76 23.43 -6.67
N THR A 237 -18.70 24.18 -6.07
CA THR A 237 -18.38 25.38 -5.29
C THR A 237 -17.64 24.99 -4.01
N GLN A 238 -16.63 25.77 -3.63
CA GLN A 238 -15.85 25.50 -2.43
C GLN A 238 -16.71 25.62 -1.18
N ILE A 239 -16.46 24.76 -0.19
CA ILE A 239 -17.11 24.82 1.12
C ILE A 239 -16.46 25.96 1.90
N LYS A 240 -17.29 26.85 2.44
CA LYS A 240 -16.88 27.95 3.32
C LYS A 240 -16.85 27.44 4.77
N GLN A 241 -17.98 26.92 5.26
CA GLN A 241 -18.14 26.41 6.62
C GLN A 241 -19.38 25.51 6.75
N VAL A 242 -19.56 24.95 7.93
CA VAL A 242 -20.74 24.18 8.34
C VAL A 242 -21.43 24.92 9.49
N GLU A 243 -22.76 25.07 9.40
CA GLU A 243 -23.58 25.70 10.44
C GLU A 243 -24.84 24.88 10.70
N GLY A 244 -25.01 24.43 11.94
CA GLY A 244 -26.13 23.58 12.34
C GLY A 244 -26.14 22.28 11.54
N ASN A 245 -27.17 22.09 10.70
CA ASN A 245 -27.29 20.95 9.79
C ASN A 245 -26.97 21.29 8.32
N ALA A 246 -26.32 22.43 8.04
CA ALA A 246 -26.06 22.86 6.68
C ALA A 246 -24.58 23.03 6.34
N ILE A 247 -24.25 22.70 5.09
CA ILE A 247 -23.01 23.10 4.43
C ILE A 247 -23.27 24.43 3.73
N ILE A 248 -22.40 25.41 3.98
CA ILE A 248 -22.42 26.72 3.33
C ILE A 248 -21.24 26.77 2.34
N THR A 249 -21.54 27.04 1.08
CA THR A 249 -20.52 27.20 0.03
C THR A 249 -20.10 28.67 -0.13
N THR A 250 -19.01 28.94 -0.85
CA THR A 250 -18.45 30.30 -1.02
C THR A 250 -19.32 31.26 -1.83
N ASP A 251 -20.37 30.76 -2.47
CA ASP A 251 -21.44 31.52 -3.12
C ASP A 251 -22.62 31.79 -2.17
N ASP A 252 -22.41 31.59 -0.87
CA ASP A 252 -23.37 31.74 0.24
C ASP A 252 -24.65 30.87 0.10
N GLN A 253 -24.62 29.85 -0.75
CA GLN A 253 -25.69 28.85 -0.82
C GLN A 253 -25.65 27.93 0.40
N ARG A 254 -26.80 27.80 1.08
CA ARG A 254 -26.98 26.97 2.27
C ARG A 254 -27.74 25.69 1.90
N ARG A 255 -27.16 24.51 2.14
CA ARG A 255 -27.78 23.21 1.86
C ARG A 255 -27.77 22.34 3.11
N THR A 256 -28.92 21.81 3.50
CA THR A 256 -29.08 20.97 4.69
C THR A 256 -28.87 19.50 4.36
N TYR A 257 -28.25 18.77 5.28
CA TYR A 257 -28.01 17.34 5.16
C TYR A 257 -28.24 16.63 6.50
N ASP A 258 -28.62 15.36 6.45
CA ASP A 258 -28.66 14.49 7.63
C ASP A 258 -27.28 13.88 7.90
N ILE A 259 -26.53 13.56 6.85
CA ILE A 259 -25.26 12.85 6.92
C ILE A 259 -24.21 13.52 6.02
N ILE A 260 -23.01 13.70 6.55
CA ILE A 260 -21.81 14.07 5.80
C ILE A 260 -20.85 12.88 5.76
N VAL A 261 -20.52 12.41 4.57
CA VAL A 261 -19.52 11.37 4.31
C VAL A 261 -18.26 11.99 3.74
N CYS A 262 -17.18 11.99 4.50
CA CYS A 262 -15.86 12.45 4.09
C CYS A 262 -15.07 11.31 3.42
N GLY A 263 -14.98 11.34 2.09
CA GLY A 263 -14.05 10.53 1.30
C GLY A 263 -12.76 11.29 0.99
N THR A 264 -12.22 11.99 1.99
CA THR A 264 -11.12 12.95 1.89
C THR A 264 -9.72 12.31 1.93
N GLY A 265 -9.65 10.98 1.92
CA GLY A 265 -8.40 10.24 1.79
C GLY A 265 -7.62 10.10 3.10
N PHE A 266 -6.30 10.14 2.99
CA PHE A 266 -5.37 9.92 4.09
C PHE A 266 -4.27 10.97 4.03
N GLU A 267 -3.56 11.18 5.14
CA GLU A 267 -2.42 12.10 5.15
C GLU A 267 -1.35 11.74 4.10
N PRO A 268 -0.75 12.74 3.43
CA PRO A 268 0.37 12.54 2.53
C PRO A 268 1.57 11.84 3.19
N TYR A 269 2.47 11.30 2.36
CA TYR A 269 3.70 10.68 2.85
C TYR A 269 4.51 11.66 3.71
N ALA A 270 4.74 11.27 4.97
CA ALA A 270 5.82 11.77 5.79
C ALA A 270 6.77 10.60 6.12
N PRO A 271 8.09 10.76 5.99
CA PRO A 271 9.03 9.77 6.50
C PRO A 271 8.82 9.66 8.01
N ARG A 272 8.37 8.49 8.49
CA ARG A 272 8.24 8.19 9.93
C ARG A 272 9.51 7.58 10.51
N SER A 273 10.57 7.52 9.70
CA SER A 273 11.90 7.05 10.08
C SER A 273 12.94 7.94 9.40
N SER A 274 13.78 8.58 10.20
CA SER A 274 15.01 9.24 9.75
C SER A 274 16.16 8.35 10.18
N GLN A 275 16.89 7.72 9.24
CA GLN A 275 18.31 7.30 9.33
C GLN A 275 18.62 6.05 8.49
N LYS A 276 19.92 5.87 8.21
CA LYS A 276 20.53 4.56 7.90
C LYS A 276 20.07 3.56 8.95
N ALA A 277 19.27 2.58 8.56
CA ALA A 277 18.69 1.64 9.50
C ALA A 277 19.27 0.25 9.20
N LYS A 278 20.10 -0.25 10.12
CA LYS A 278 20.64 -1.62 10.10
C LYS A 278 19.49 -2.61 10.33
N LEU A 279 19.39 -3.65 9.51
CA LEU A 279 18.37 -4.71 9.68
C LEU A 279 16.92 -4.20 9.78
N CYS A 280 16.61 -3.08 9.12
CA CYS A 280 15.27 -2.51 9.07
C CYS A 280 14.73 -2.54 7.65
N PHE A 281 13.58 -3.18 7.47
CA PHE A 281 12.95 -3.37 6.17
C PHE A 281 11.56 -2.75 6.13
N GLN A 282 11.13 -2.31 4.96
CA GLN A 282 9.76 -1.86 4.73
C GLN A 282 9.06 -2.88 3.82
N ALA A 283 8.04 -3.56 4.33
CA ALA A 283 7.26 -4.52 3.56
C ALA A 283 6.26 -3.76 2.67
N PHE A 284 6.57 -3.67 1.37
CA PHE A 284 5.77 -2.99 0.33
C PHE A 284 5.13 -1.68 0.81
N ASN A 285 5.99 -0.68 0.98
CA ASN A 285 5.61 0.63 1.47
C ASN A 285 6.29 1.70 0.59
N PRO A 286 5.60 2.78 0.19
CA PRO A 286 6.26 3.98 -0.29
C PRO A 286 7.38 4.41 0.67
N PRO A 287 8.52 4.90 0.14
CA PRO A 287 8.71 5.40 -1.22
C PRO A 287 9.04 4.31 -2.27
N ILE A 288 8.85 4.65 -3.55
CA ILE A 288 9.29 3.88 -4.73
C ILE A 288 8.78 2.43 -4.79
N CYS A 289 7.45 2.26 -4.78
CA CYS A 289 6.78 0.97 -4.92
C CYS A 289 5.89 0.92 -6.18
N PRO A 290 5.59 -0.28 -6.73
CA PRO A 290 4.60 -0.43 -7.78
C PRO A 290 3.23 0.15 -7.39
N VAL A 291 2.70 1.08 -8.19
CA VAL A 291 1.36 1.67 -7.98
C VAL A 291 0.37 1.37 -9.11
N ASN A 292 0.86 0.79 -10.21
CA ASN A 292 0.06 0.37 -11.35
C ASN A 292 -0.06 -1.15 -11.33
N GLY A 293 -1.29 -1.67 -11.24
CA GLY A 293 -1.54 -3.09 -11.01
C GLY A 293 -1.92 -3.40 -9.56
N SER A 294 -1.96 -4.69 -9.25
CA SER A 294 -2.13 -5.20 -7.90
C SER A 294 -0.92 -4.90 -7.01
N ALA A 295 -1.20 -4.69 -5.71
CA ALA A 295 -0.16 -4.57 -4.67
C ALA A 295 0.46 -5.93 -4.30
N TYR A 296 -0.28 -7.03 -4.47
CA TYR A 296 0.12 -8.36 -4.01
C TYR A 296 1.49 -8.80 -4.53
N PRO A 297 1.80 -8.71 -5.84
CA PRO A 297 3.10 -9.15 -6.34
C PRO A 297 4.25 -8.32 -5.77
N GLY A 298 4.01 -7.05 -5.45
CA GLY A 298 5.01 -6.22 -4.78
C GLY A 298 5.23 -6.64 -3.33
N ILE A 299 4.15 -6.92 -2.58
CA ILE A 299 4.21 -7.44 -1.20
C ILE A 299 4.97 -8.77 -1.16
N GLU A 300 4.58 -9.71 -2.00
CA GLU A 300 5.21 -11.02 -2.13
C GLU A 300 6.69 -10.87 -2.43
N ARG A 301 7.02 -10.08 -3.45
CA ARG A 301 8.41 -9.92 -3.86
C ARG A 301 9.30 -9.24 -2.84
N THR A 302 8.80 -8.20 -2.17
CA THR A 302 9.54 -7.58 -1.06
C THR A 302 9.74 -8.58 0.08
N SER A 303 8.72 -9.40 0.39
CA SER A 303 8.81 -10.42 1.44
C SER A 303 9.86 -11.48 1.10
N ASP A 304 9.88 -12.00 -0.13
CA ASP A 304 10.90 -12.94 -0.61
C ASP A 304 12.32 -12.35 -0.57
N TYR A 305 12.45 -11.06 -0.88
CA TYR A 305 13.73 -10.36 -0.76
C TYR A 305 14.20 -10.33 0.70
N ILE A 306 13.33 -9.93 1.62
CA ILE A 306 13.63 -9.87 3.06
C ILE A 306 14.01 -11.26 3.58
N ILE A 307 13.27 -12.31 3.21
CA ILE A 307 13.55 -13.69 3.63
C ILE A 307 14.94 -14.12 3.18
N ARG A 308 15.35 -13.82 1.94
CA ARG A 308 16.70 -14.18 1.46
C ARG A 308 17.81 -13.40 2.16
N VAL A 309 17.54 -12.16 2.56
CA VAL A 309 18.48 -11.40 3.38
C VAL A 309 18.61 -12.04 4.77
N ILE A 310 17.48 -12.39 5.40
CA ILE A 310 17.43 -13.08 6.70
C ILE A 310 18.12 -14.45 6.64
N ASP A 311 17.89 -15.23 5.58
CA ASP A 311 18.51 -16.55 5.39
C ASP A 311 20.05 -16.43 5.36
N ARG A 312 20.59 -15.43 4.66
CA ARG A 312 22.03 -15.17 4.68
C ARG A 312 22.51 -14.68 6.04
N LEU A 313 21.76 -13.80 6.70
CA LEU A 313 22.09 -13.34 8.06
C LEU A 313 22.31 -14.52 9.01
N GLN A 314 21.41 -15.51 8.94
CA GLN A 314 21.47 -16.71 9.77
C GLN A 314 22.63 -17.64 9.39
N LYS A 315 22.86 -17.86 8.09
CA LYS A 315 23.89 -18.79 7.61
C LYS A 315 25.30 -18.25 7.84
N ASP A 316 25.55 -17.00 7.44
CA ASP A 316 26.89 -16.39 7.42
C ASP A 316 27.27 -15.70 8.73
N ARG A 317 26.48 -15.84 9.80
CA ARG A 317 26.71 -15.21 11.12
C ARG A 317 26.96 -13.70 11.02
N LEU A 318 26.12 -13.04 10.23
CA LEU A 318 26.15 -11.59 10.09
C LEU A 318 25.50 -10.95 11.31
N ARG A 319 26.20 -9.99 11.88
CA ARG A 319 25.76 -9.15 12.99
C ARG A 319 24.85 -8.01 12.52
N SER A 320 25.17 -7.42 11.37
CA SER A 320 24.33 -6.38 10.78
C SER A 320 24.45 -6.30 9.25
N VAL A 321 23.38 -5.81 8.63
CA VAL A 321 23.31 -5.49 7.20
C VAL A 321 22.71 -4.11 7.05
N CYS A 322 23.43 -3.21 6.37
CA CYS A 322 22.99 -1.85 6.12
C CYS A 322 23.14 -1.51 4.64
N VAL A 323 22.17 -0.83 4.05
CA VAL A 323 22.31 -0.29 2.68
C VAL A 323 23.39 0.79 2.69
N LYS A 324 24.31 0.75 1.73
CA LYS A 324 25.30 1.80 1.51
C LYS A 324 24.63 3.08 1.09
N GLN A 325 25.09 4.21 1.65
CA GLN A 325 24.59 5.54 1.25
C GLN A 325 24.82 5.81 -0.25
N SER A 326 25.92 5.31 -0.81
CA SER A 326 26.24 5.42 -2.24
C SER A 326 25.24 4.65 -3.10
N ALA A 327 24.86 3.43 -2.69
CA ALA A 327 23.86 2.61 -3.38
C ALA A 327 22.48 3.27 -3.35
N GLN A 328 22.02 3.71 -2.16
CA GLN A 328 20.76 4.46 -2.03
C GLN A 328 20.78 5.74 -2.89
N GLY A 329 21.88 6.48 -2.87
CA GLY A 329 22.05 7.68 -3.70
C GLY A 329 22.00 7.39 -5.20
N ALA A 330 22.66 6.32 -5.65
CA ALA A 330 22.65 5.88 -7.05
C ALA A 330 21.25 5.45 -7.49
N PHE A 331 20.57 4.65 -6.68
CA PHE A 331 19.19 4.25 -6.93
C PHE A 331 18.27 5.47 -7.02
N ASN A 332 18.37 6.40 -6.07
CA ASN A 332 17.57 7.62 -6.10
C ASN A 332 17.83 8.47 -7.35
N ARG A 333 19.08 8.60 -7.81
CA ARG A 333 19.40 9.29 -9.07
C ARG A 333 18.74 8.61 -10.26
N TRP A 334 18.83 7.28 -10.36
CA TRP A 334 18.18 6.52 -11.43
C TRP A 334 16.66 6.67 -11.40
N VAL A 335 16.03 6.55 -10.23
CA VAL A 335 14.58 6.75 -10.08
C VAL A 335 14.17 8.13 -10.58
N GLN A 336 14.85 9.16 -10.09
CA GLN A 336 14.51 10.54 -10.41
C GLN A 336 14.85 10.92 -11.85
N SER A 337 15.82 10.28 -12.50
CA SER A 337 16.09 10.50 -13.92
C SER A 337 14.96 9.97 -14.82
N ARG A 338 14.15 9.01 -14.34
CA ARG A 338 13.00 8.48 -15.09
C ARG A 338 11.73 9.30 -14.90
N MET A 339 11.55 9.95 -13.74
CA MET A 339 10.30 10.63 -13.40
C MET A 339 9.85 11.69 -14.43
N PRO A 340 10.73 12.52 -15.03
CA PRO A 340 10.33 13.48 -16.06
C PRO A 340 9.67 12.85 -17.30
N GLU A 341 9.97 11.57 -17.58
CA GLU A 341 9.40 10.83 -18.71
C GLU A 341 8.01 10.24 -18.39
N MET A 342 7.58 10.31 -17.13
CA MET A 342 6.36 9.68 -16.63
C MET A 342 5.24 10.71 -16.42
N VAL A 343 3.98 10.32 -16.69
CA VAL A 343 2.80 11.17 -16.48
C VAL A 343 2.61 11.58 -15.01
N TRP A 344 3.25 10.90 -14.07
CA TRP A 344 3.23 11.26 -12.65
C TRP A 344 3.86 12.64 -12.36
N SER A 345 4.68 13.15 -13.27
CA SER A 345 5.32 14.47 -13.16
C SER A 345 4.48 15.63 -13.72
N GLU A 346 3.37 15.34 -14.40
CA GLU A 346 2.40 16.35 -14.89
C GLU A 346 1.85 17.20 -13.73
N PRO A 347 1.30 18.41 -13.93
CA PRO A 347 1.03 19.38 -12.85
C PRO A 347 -0.10 19.00 -11.86
N CYS A 348 -0.68 17.79 -11.94
CA CYS A 348 -1.75 17.38 -11.05
C CYS A 348 -1.32 17.34 -9.57
N ALA A 349 -2.24 17.71 -8.66
CA ALA A 349 -2.07 17.39 -7.25
C ALA A 349 -2.25 15.89 -7.03
N SER A 350 -1.26 15.19 -6.49
CA SER A 350 -1.31 13.74 -6.26
C SER A 350 -0.52 13.40 -5.00
N TRP A 351 -0.99 12.41 -4.25
CA TRP A 351 -0.29 11.87 -3.07
C TRP A 351 1.04 11.18 -3.44
N TYR A 352 1.31 10.98 -4.74
CA TYR A 352 2.59 10.52 -5.25
C TYR A 352 3.74 11.52 -5.03
N LYS A 353 3.41 12.77 -4.74
CA LYS A 353 4.34 13.90 -4.68
C LYS A 353 4.50 14.41 -3.26
N ASP A 354 5.70 14.87 -2.95
CA ASP A 354 5.96 15.62 -1.72
C ASP A 354 5.54 17.10 -1.84
N SER A 355 5.79 17.87 -0.78
CA SER A 355 5.50 19.31 -0.73
C SER A 355 6.22 20.11 -1.84
N ASN A 356 7.38 19.62 -2.29
CA ASN A 356 8.18 20.22 -3.36
C ASN A 356 7.80 19.71 -4.76
N LYS A 357 6.65 19.01 -4.87
CA LYS A 357 6.14 18.39 -6.10
C LYS A 357 7.03 17.29 -6.68
N LYS A 358 8.03 16.82 -5.94
CA LYS A 358 8.90 15.72 -6.35
C LYS A 358 8.13 14.40 -6.26
N VAL A 359 8.21 13.58 -7.30
CA VAL A 359 7.57 12.27 -7.35
C VAL A 359 8.40 11.26 -6.54
N ILE A 360 7.83 10.73 -5.45
CA ILE A 360 8.56 9.90 -4.46
C ILE A 360 7.91 8.54 -4.19
N VAL A 361 6.68 8.33 -4.65
CA VAL A 361 5.93 7.10 -4.38
C VAL A 361 6.10 6.03 -5.45
N PRO A 362 5.85 6.29 -6.75
CA PRO A 362 5.73 5.23 -7.72
C PRO A 362 7.09 4.66 -8.14
N TRP A 363 7.14 3.36 -8.39
CA TRP A 363 8.24 2.70 -9.09
C TRP A 363 8.21 3.05 -10.58
N PRO A 364 9.30 3.57 -11.18
CA PRO A 364 9.36 3.97 -12.59
C PRO A 364 9.56 2.76 -13.52
N GLY A 365 8.67 1.77 -13.42
CA GLY A 365 8.70 0.54 -14.22
C GLY A 365 7.42 -0.28 -14.06
N THR A 366 7.27 -1.33 -14.87
CA THR A 366 6.18 -2.29 -14.71
C THR A 366 6.34 -3.10 -13.43
N ILE A 367 5.27 -3.77 -12.98
CA ILE A 367 5.35 -4.72 -11.86
C ILE A 367 6.35 -5.85 -12.15
N LEU A 368 6.43 -6.32 -13.40
CA LEU A 368 7.41 -7.33 -13.83
C LEU A 368 8.84 -6.80 -13.79
N HIS A 369 9.05 -5.53 -14.17
CA HIS A 369 10.35 -4.88 -14.00
C HIS A 369 10.74 -4.80 -12.52
N TYR A 370 9.81 -4.46 -11.63
CA TYR A 370 10.05 -4.50 -10.18
C TYR A 370 10.43 -5.91 -9.73
N TYR A 371 9.71 -6.93 -10.21
CA TYR A 371 9.95 -8.34 -9.90
C TYR A 371 11.37 -8.79 -10.26
N ALA A 372 11.80 -8.48 -11.48
CA ALA A 372 13.14 -8.78 -11.97
C ALA A 372 14.21 -7.95 -11.24
N ALA A 373 13.98 -6.65 -11.04
CA ALA A 373 14.94 -5.76 -10.40
C ALA A 373 15.25 -6.14 -8.94
N THR A 374 14.28 -6.77 -8.27
CA THR A 374 14.37 -7.26 -6.88
C THR A 374 14.65 -8.77 -6.81
N GLU A 375 14.92 -9.41 -7.94
CA GLU A 375 15.25 -10.84 -7.97
C GLU A 375 16.56 -11.18 -7.33
N ILE A 376 17.55 -10.31 -7.45
CA ILE A 376 18.88 -10.55 -6.92
C ILE A 376 19.07 -9.61 -5.74
N VAL A 377 19.55 -10.17 -4.62
CA VAL A 377 20.12 -9.35 -3.55
C VAL A 377 21.50 -8.91 -4.01
N ARG A 378 21.62 -7.63 -4.40
CA ARG A 378 22.90 -7.00 -4.77
C ARG A 378 23.72 -6.75 -3.53
N TRP A 379 24.43 -7.77 -3.06
CA TRP A 379 25.19 -7.70 -1.81
C TRP A 379 26.28 -6.63 -1.80
N GLU A 380 26.76 -6.22 -2.98
CA GLU A 380 27.66 -5.10 -3.19
C GLU A 380 27.08 -3.75 -2.73
N ASP A 381 25.74 -3.63 -2.69
CA ASP A 381 25.03 -2.43 -2.24
C ASP A 381 24.90 -2.34 -0.71
N TYR A 382 25.41 -3.34 0.01
CA TYR A 382 25.31 -3.43 1.47
C TYR A 382 26.68 -3.36 2.15
N ASP A 383 26.69 -2.72 3.31
CA ASP A 383 27.70 -2.91 4.34
C ASP A 383 27.30 -4.15 5.15
N LEU A 384 28.18 -5.16 5.18
CA LEU A 384 27.98 -6.44 5.86
C LEU A 384 28.94 -6.50 7.05
N GLU A 385 28.40 -6.59 8.26
CA GLU A 385 29.19 -6.74 9.48
C GLU A 385 29.00 -8.16 10.02
N PHE A 386 30.09 -8.89 10.23
CA PHE A 386 30.09 -10.23 10.82
C PHE A 386 30.18 -10.13 12.35
N ASP A 387 29.78 -11.20 13.06
CA ASP A 387 29.95 -11.28 14.53
C ASP A 387 31.43 -11.07 14.93
N GLU A 388 32.36 -11.65 14.16
CA GLU A 388 33.81 -11.47 14.30
C GLU A 388 34.47 -11.42 12.90
N ASP A 389 35.56 -10.64 12.74
CA ASP A 389 36.24 -10.42 11.45
C ASP A 389 36.77 -11.71 10.79
N ASN A 390 37.16 -12.70 11.60
CA ASN A 390 37.65 -14.00 11.14
C ASN A 390 36.52 -15.00 10.80
N GLN A 391 35.25 -14.65 11.03
CA GLN A 391 34.11 -15.57 10.87
C GLN A 391 33.41 -15.49 9.51
N LYS A 392 33.96 -14.74 8.55
CA LYS A 392 33.39 -14.61 7.20
C LYS A 392 33.08 -15.95 6.52
N PHE A 393 33.89 -16.97 6.77
CA PHE A 393 33.71 -18.32 6.24
C PHE A 393 33.30 -19.33 7.32
N ALA A 394 32.88 -18.88 8.50
CA ALA A 394 32.47 -19.76 9.60
C ALA A 394 31.29 -20.66 9.21
N SER A 395 30.44 -20.21 8.28
CA SER A 395 29.33 -20.98 7.74
C SER A 395 29.76 -22.24 6.97
N PHE A 396 31.01 -22.31 6.52
CA PHE A 396 31.55 -23.50 5.85
C PHE A 396 31.89 -24.63 6.83
N GLY A 397 31.84 -24.35 8.14
CA GLY A 397 32.12 -25.31 9.19
C GLY A 397 33.50 -25.96 9.01
N ASN A 398 33.55 -27.28 9.13
CA ASN A 398 34.75 -28.08 8.94
C ASN A 398 34.91 -28.63 7.50
N GLY A 399 34.17 -28.07 6.53
CA GLY A 399 34.22 -28.52 5.13
C GLY A 399 33.46 -29.82 4.84
N ILE A 400 32.68 -30.32 5.80
CA ILE A 400 31.83 -31.52 5.64
C ILE A 400 30.37 -31.06 5.70
N THR A 401 29.58 -31.46 4.71
CA THR A 401 28.17 -31.10 4.63
C THR A 401 27.32 -32.04 5.51
N VAL A 402 26.01 -31.78 5.59
CA VAL A 402 25.08 -32.62 6.37
C VAL A 402 24.97 -34.05 5.84
N GLU A 403 25.38 -34.26 4.58
CA GLU A 403 25.47 -35.56 3.93
C GLU A 403 26.72 -36.36 4.34
N GLY A 404 27.61 -35.79 5.15
CA GLY A 404 28.82 -36.45 5.64
C GLY A 404 29.94 -36.55 4.59
N PHE A 405 30.90 -37.45 4.83
CA PHE A 405 32.04 -37.66 3.91
C PHE A 405 31.67 -38.44 2.65
N THR A 406 30.63 -39.28 2.72
CA THR A 406 30.22 -40.20 1.66
C THR A 406 28.71 -40.10 1.48
N PRO A 407 28.21 -39.28 0.54
CA PRO A 407 26.78 -39.12 0.37
C PRO A 407 26.16 -40.37 -0.27
N ASP A 408 24.97 -40.77 0.19
CA ASP A 408 24.21 -41.89 -0.39
C ASP A 408 23.75 -41.61 -1.83
N SER A 409 23.65 -40.33 -2.19
CA SER A 409 23.30 -39.88 -3.52
C SER A 409 24.29 -38.82 -3.98
N ILE A 410 24.88 -39.02 -5.16
CA ILE A 410 25.78 -38.06 -5.79
C ILE A 410 24.93 -37.21 -6.76
N PRO A 411 24.61 -35.94 -6.47
CA PRO A 411 23.56 -35.19 -7.18
C PRO A 411 23.78 -34.99 -8.69
N TRP A 412 25.04 -35.03 -9.14
CA TRP A 412 25.45 -34.90 -10.55
C TRP A 412 25.56 -36.24 -11.28
N LEU A 413 25.44 -37.38 -10.59
CA LEU A 413 25.34 -38.70 -11.19
C LEU A 413 23.87 -39.13 -11.17
N ARG A 414 23.12 -38.71 -12.20
CA ARG A 414 21.76 -39.20 -12.43
C ARG A 414 21.80 -40.23 -13.55
N ARG A 415 21.10 -41.36 -13.39
CA ARG A 415 20.82 -42.24 -14.54
C ARG A 415 19.85 -41.48 -15.46
N ASN A 416 20.26 -41.27 -16.70
CA ASN A 416 19.41 -40.71 -17.75
C ASN A 416 18.23 -41.61 -18.06
#